data_AF-A0A7C5LFN6-F1
#
_entry.id   AF-A0A7C5LFN6-F1
#
_cell.length_a   1.000
_cell.length_b   1.000
_cell.length_c   1.000
_cell.angle_alpha   90.00
_cell.angle_beta   90.00
_cell.angle_gamma   90.00
#
_symmetry.space_group_name_H-M   'P 1'
#
loop_
_entity.id
_entity.type
_entity.pdbx_description
1 polymer ?
#
loop_
_entity_poly.entity_id
_entity_poly.type
_entity_poly.pdbx_seq_one_letter_code
_entity_poly.pdbx_strand_id
1 'polypeptide(L)'
;MKKKIIFLIILTVALGSDSLASQKNNRLSLADTFIGNFSLRLSASLQEKSPDGPEKKISFSFDDRWESSPFLSDPEKFKRITSPPKHKLRGFVEFFSLFAYSGINYNIKYGKFIEDWQYRFTWKDQKRRFFTLEAQQFDSNNFGLNWRHSLAGMIYYEFARSNNLTWWQSALYSVGGSLAWEYMVEWREVISINDNLMTGPGGVVLGESWFQLGKYFFNSPHKFTRILSWLNPFMKINGWFDRKHPLPPYFHSYNPQAQDVYFFIGYRQSPTSTRAQEVSNLDISFNSRIITRQDYGIPGKVKEKFNQPIYSQLDLEMMYHGKNREELDLMAKVVPLGWFAQNISDDKKGYSYYYGLGSALEVYVKRPVVDYDAEKFAVNQPDEFHFETPRDFRDKLGAIHLIGPVFDLVYFARPWYFRLGGEAYLSFGMINSLPLNKYSIDHDIRGMKTTLTYFGYYYALGPALKYRVNLGYNHLRLEGFLEYLYYHSLQGRDRFQNDLLDDSPLKDSRWHYGLGLQYQIPDTSLSIESRLEWVKRWGIIHEIEDHNLEKRLYLGLKISL
;
A
#
# COMPACT_ATOMS: atom_id res chain seq x y z
N MET A 1 23.15 15.69 17.51
CA MET A 1 22.60 14.40 17.01
C MET A 1 21.15 14.08 17.46
N LYS A 2 20.42 14.98 18.15
CA LYS A 2 19.09 14.70 18.75
C LYS A 2 17.87 15.32 18.03
N LYS A 3 17.91 15.56 16.71
CA LYS A 3 16.78 16.17 15.96
C LYS A 3 16.32 15.41 14.70
N LYS A 4 16.60 14.11 14.59
CA LYS A 4 16.25 13.31 13.39
C LYS A 4 15.23 12.19 13.62
N ILE A 5 14.62 12.10 14.82
CA ILE A 5 13.78 10.94 15.21
C ILE A 5 12.27 11.18 15.00
N ILE A 6 11.84 12.40 14.68
CA ILE A 6 10.41 12.72 14.55
C ILE A 6 9.76 12.03 13.34
N PHE A 7 10.52 11.69 12.30
CA PHE A 7 9.96 11.11 11.07
C PHE A 7 9.77 9.59 11.11
N LEU A 8 10.58 8.88 11.92
CA LEU A 8 10.41 7.44 12.14
C LEU A 8 9.12 7.17 12.95
N ILE A 9 8.74 8.10 13.84
CA ILE A 9 7.53 8.01 14.67
C ILE A 9 6.27 7.96 13.80
N ILE A 10 6.17 8.68 12.68
CA ILE A 10 4.97 8.63 11.84
C ILE A 10 4.82 7.24 11.19
N LEU A 11 5.91 6.60 10.79
CA LEU A 11 5.88 5.24 10.23
C LEU A 11 5.70 4.17 11.32
N THR A 12 6.28 4.36 12.51
CA THR A 12 6.07 3.46 13.66
C THR A 12 4.67 3.60 14.26
N VAL A 13 4.04 4.78 14.19
CA VAL A 13 2.63 5.01 14.59
C VAL A 13 1.68 4.51 13.51
N ALA A 14 2.05 4.62 12.23
CA ALA A 14 1.30 4.05 11.10
C ALA A 14 1.26 2.52 11.10
N LEU A 15 2.38 1.88 11.46
CA LEU A 15 2.58 0.43 11.44
C LEU A 15 2.50 -0.21 12.84
N GLY A 16 2.24 0.59 13.87
CA GLY A 16 2.05 0.12 15.24
C GLY A 16 0.84 -0.82 15.32
N SER A 17 1.04 -1.96 15.97
CA SER A 17 0.00 -2.95 16.20
C SER A 17 -1.13 -2.37 17.05
N ASP A 18 -2.36 -2.45 16.55
CA ASP A 18 -3.54 -2.52 17.40
C ASP A 18 -3.43 -3.83 18.20
N SER A 19 -2.83 -3.77 19.38
CA SER A 19 -3.03 -4.78 20.41
C SER A 19 -3.86 -4.14 21.50
N LEU A 20 -5.03 -4.71 21.79
CA LEU A 20 -5.72 -4.47 23.04
C LEU A 20 -4.71 -4.74 24.19
N ALA A 21 -4.64 -3.79 25.13
CA ALA A 21 -3.98 -3.88 26.41
C ALA A 21 -2.44 -4.10 26.48
N SER A 22 -1.71 -2.99 26.64
CA SER A 22 -0.88 -2.85 27.84
C SER A 22 -1.15 -1.48 28.47
N GLN A 23 -2.23 -1.41 29.26
CA GLN A 23 -2.40 -0.37 30.27
C GLN A 23 -1.30 -0.54 31.33
N LYS A 24 -0.10 -0.02 31.08
CA LYS A 24 0.90 0.24 32.13
C LYS A 24 1.95 1.24 31.65
N ASN A 25 1.53 2.50 31.46
CA ASN A 25 2.22 3.72 31.91
C ASN A 25 1.59 4.96 31.26
N ASN A 26 0.91 5.76 32.08
CA ASN A 26 0.33 7.04 31.68
C ASN A 26 1.42 8.11 31.47
N ARG A 27 1.82 8.28 30.20
CA ARG A 27 2.20 9.60 29.66
C ARG A 27 1.62 9.71 28.26
N LEU A 28 0.52 10.46 28.14
CA LEU A 28 -0.09 10.78 26.86
C LEU A 28 0.94 11.51 25.99
N SER A 29 1.16 11.04 24.77
CA SER A 29 2.01 11.75 23.82
C SER A 29 1.30 13.03 23.35
N LEU A 30 2.07 13.99 22.80
CA LEU A 30 1.51 15.20 22.17
C LEU A 30 0.54 14.83 21.03
N ALA A 31 0.76 13.71 20.35
CA ALA A 31 -0.14 13.18 19.32
C ALA A 31 -1.47 12.71 19.93
N ASP A 32 -1.44 11.97 21.04
CA ASP A 32 -2.66 11.49 21.73
C ASP A 32 -3.50 12.64 22.29
N THR A 33 -2.83 13.73 22.70
CA THR A 33 -3.49 14.95 23.18
C THR A 33 -4.13 15.73 22.02
N PHE A 34 -3.43 15.82 20.88
CA PHE A 34 -3.96 16.49 19.68
C PHE A 34 -5.15 15.73 19.09
N ILE A 35 -5.01 14.40 18.93
CA ILE A 35 -6.04 13.50 18.41
C ILE A 35 -7.25 13.44 19.35
N GLY A 36 -7.02 13.29 20.66
CA GLY A 36 -8.09 13.16 21.65
C GLY A 36 -8.93 14.42 21.88
N ASN A 37 -8.40 15.61 21.53
CA ASN A 37 -9.09 16.89 21.70
C ASN A 37 -9.66 17.45 20.39
N PHE A 38 -9.54 16.73 19.28
CA PHE A 38 -10.09 17.19 18.01
C PHE A 38 -11.62 17.13 18.05
N SER A 39 -12.25 18.28 18.26
CA SER A 39 -13.70 18.45 18.14
C SER A 39 -13.99 19.74 17.38
N LEU A 40 -14.67 19.61 16.24
CA LEU A 40 -15.21 20.74 15.49
C LEU A 40 -16.71 20.81 15.78
N ARG A 41 -17.10 21.50 16.85
CA ARG A 41 -18.45 22.06 16.94
C ARG A 41 -18.47 23.31 16.08
N LEU A 42 -19.05 23.23 14.89
CA LEU A 42 -19.37 24.43 14.11
C LEU A 42 -20.52 25.17 14.80
N SER A 43 -20.19 26.09 15.71
CA SER A 43 -21.08 27.20 16.06
C SER A 43 -20.56 28.45 15.36
N ALA A 44 -21.27 28.88 14.33
CA ALA A 44 -21.00 30.12 13.64
C ALA A 44 -21.42 31.30 14.54
N SER A 45 -20.44 32.05 15.04
CA SER A 45 -20.64 33.46 15.41
C SER A 45 -19.49 34.27 14.82
N LEU A 46 -19.81 35.04 13.79
CA LEU A 46 -18.95 36.05 13.20
C LEU A 46 -18.87 37.23 14.18
N GLN A 47 -17.68 37.50 14.71
CA GLN A 47 -17.37 38.79 15.31
C GLN A 47 -16.23 39.43 14.52
N GLU A 48 -16.58 40.54 13.86
CA GLU A 48 -15.65 41.44 13.19
C GLU A 48 -14.67 42.06 14.18
N LYS A 49 -13.39 42.11 13.80
CA LYS A 49 -12.44 43.10 14.31
C LYS A 49 -11.61 43.65 13.15
N SER A 50 -11.72 44.96 12.99
CA SER A 50 -11.01 45.82 12.03
C SER A 50 -9.63 46.24 12.60
N PRO A 51 -8.76 46.99 11.88
CA PRO A 51 -7.51 46.44 11.39
C PRO A 51 -6.32 47.38 11.66
N ASP A 52 -5.37 47.03 12.53
CA ASP A 52 -4.10 47.77 12.56
C ASP A 52 -2.96 46.88 13.06
N GLY A 53 -2.07 46.53 12.14
CA GLY A 53 -0.83 45.79 12.40
C GLY A 53 -0.02 45.69 11.10
N PRO A 54 1.31 45.90 11.14
CA PRO A 54 2.09 46.21 9.94
C PRO A 54 2.13 45.05 8.94
N GLU A 55 1.83 45.35 7.67
CA GLU A 55 1.95 44.43 6.53
C GLU A 55 3.41 43.93 6.40
N LYS A 56 3.69 42.71 6.85
CA LYS A 56 4.81 41.94 6.31
C LYS A 56 4.36 41.29 5.01
N LYS A 57 4.56 41.99 3.89
CA LYS A 57 4.54 41.38 2.56
C LYS A 57 5.69 40.39 2.47
N ILE A 58 5.37 39.11 2.70
CA ILE A 58 6.23 38.00 2.29
C ILE A 58 5.98 37.82 0.80
N SER A 59 6.85 38.39 -0.03
CA SER A 59 6.85 38.12 -1.45
C SER A 59 7.38 36.71 -1.69
N PHE A 60 6.54 35.84 -2.23
CA PHE A 60 6.99 34.60 -2.86
C PHE A 60 7.31 34.94 -4.31
N SER A 61 8.59 35.23 -4.60
CA SER A 61 9.04 35.15 -5.99
C SER A 61 9.22 33.68 -6.33
N PHE A 62 8.56 33.21 -7.39
CA PHE A 62 8.93 31.98 -8.05
C PHE A 62 10.41 32.08 -8.46
N ASP A 63 11.26 31.21 -7.91
CA ASP A 63 12.63 31.09 -8.36
C ASP A 63 12.58 30.41 -9.72
N ASP A 64 12.68 31.20 -10.80
CA ASP A 64 12.81 30.78 -12.20
C ASP A 64 14.12 30.03 -12.50
N ARG A 65 14.74 29.42 -11.47
CA ARG A 65 16.00 28.68 -11.59
C ARG A 65 15.76 27.18 -11.53
N TRP A 66 15.06 26.69 -12.54
CA TRP A 66 15.48 25.43 -13.15
C TRP A 66 16.51 25.78 -14.23
N GLU A 67 17.75 25.99 -13.81
CA GLU A 67 18.86 25.72 -14.73
C GLU A 67 18.69 24.26 -15.15
N SER A 68 18.34 24.07 -16.43
CA SER A 68 18.57 22.83 -17.13
C SER A 68 19.91 22.29 -16.66
N SER A 69 19.91 21.05 -16.13
CA SER A 69 21.14 20.36 -15.74
C SER A 69 22.23 20.68 -16.79
N PRO A 70 23.41 21.18 -16.39
CA PRO A 70 24.40 21.63 -17.35
C PRO A 70 24.60 20.47 -18.31
N PHE A 71 24.33 20.69 -19.60
CA PHE A 71 24.50 19.68 -20.64
C PHE A 71 25.82 18.97 -20.36
N LEU A 72 25.73 17.72 -19.90
CA LEU A 72 26.90 16.91 -19.62
C LEU A 72 27.50 16.61 -20.99
N SER A 73 28.48 17.42 -21.39
CA SER A 73 29.15 17.36 -22.69
C SER A 73 30.06 16.13 -22.82
N ASP A 74 30.27 15.39 -21.73
CA ASP A 74 31.03 14.14 -21.69
C ASP A 74 30.06 12.94 -21.77
N PRO A 75 30.01 12.21 -22.90
CA PRO A 75 29.15 11.06 -23.10
C PRO A 75 29.48 9.90 -22.17
N GLU A 76 30.74 9.72 -21.75
CA GLU A 76 31.12 8.68 -20.79
C GLU A 76 30.64 9.01 -19.39
N LYS A 77 30.81 10.26 -18.96
CA LYS A 77 30.30 10.73 -17.67
C LYS A 77 28.77 10.66 -17.64
N PHE A 78 28.10 11.06 -18.72
CA PHE A 78 26.65 10.90 -18.88
C PHE A 78 26.26 9.42 -18.81
N LYS A 79 26.93 8.53 -19.57
CA LYS A 79 26.67 7.09 -19.55
C LYS A 79 26.87 6.48 -18.15
N ARG A 80 27.95 6.83 -17.44
CA ARG A 80 28.22 6.39 -16.06
C ARG A 80 27.16 6.89 -15.06
N ILE A 81 26.68 8.12 -15.22
CA ILE A 81 25.61 8.69 -14.39
C ILE A 81 24.26 8.01 -14.68
N THR A 82 23.99 7.66 -15.93
CA THR A 82 22.75 6.97 -16.34
C THR A 82 22.78 5.44 -16.15
N SER A 83 23.93 4.86 -15.80
CA SER A 83 24.11 3.41 -15.64
C SER A 83 25.17 3.11 -14.57
N PRO A 84 24.85 3.35 -13.30
CA PRO A 84 25.79 3.17 -12.21
C PRO A 84 26.12 1.69 -11.97
N PRO A 85 27.27 1.40 -11.33
CA PRO A 85 27.69 0.03 -11.07
C PRO A 85 26.69 -0.68 -10.15
N LYS A 86 26.42 -1.96 -10.47
CA LYS A 86 25.54 -2.82 -9.67
C LYS A 86 26.31 -3.42 -8.50
N HIS A 87 25.90 -3.14 -7.27
CA HIS A 87 26.55 -3.66 -6.06
C HIS A 87 25.95 -5.00 -5.62
N LYS A 88 26.03 -6.01 -6.49
CA LYS A 88 25.40 -7.33 -6.28
C LYS A 88 25.82 -7.99 -4.96
N LEU A 89 27.12 -7.97 -4.65
CA LEU A 89 27.64 -8.58 -3.42
C LEU A 89 27.12 -7.87 -2.17
N ARG A 90 27.09 -6.53 -2.15
CA ARG A 90 26.57 -5.75 -1.02
C ARG A 90 25.09 -6.06 -0.80
N GLY A 91 24.27 -6.00 -1.85
CA GLY A 91 22.85 -6.34 -1.76
C GLY A 91 22.60 -7.79 -1.31
N PHE A 92 23.40 -8.74 -1.79
CA PHE A 92 23.34 -10.13 -1.32
C PHE A 92 23.71 -10.27 0.16
N VAL A 93 24.78 -9.64 0.62
CA VAL A 93 25.20 -9.69 2.03
C VAL A 93 24.15 -9.04 2.94
N GLU A 94 23.58 -7.89 2.56
CA GLU A 94 22.50 -7.24 3.31
C GLU A 94 21.27 -8.14 3.43
N PHE A 95 20.81 -8.70 2.31
CA PHE A 95 19.71 -9.67 2.26
C PHE A 95 20.01 -10.89 3.13
N PHE A 96 21.14 -11.56 2.89
CA PHE A 96 21.51 -12.80 3.59
C PHE A 96 21.68 -12.57 5.09
N SER A 97 22.20 -11.41 5.51
CA SER A 97 22.33 -11.09 6.95
C SER A 97 20.97 -11.03 7.64
N LEU A 98 20.00 -10.33 7.03
CA LEU A 98 18.64 -10.28 7.59
C LEU A 98 17.97 -11.66 7.52
N PHE A 99 18.11 -12.35 6.39
CA PHE A 99 17.51 -13.67 6.16
C PHE A 99 18.02 -14.69 7.18
N ALA A 100 19.34 -14.76 7.40
CA ALA A 100 19.95 -15.64 8.38
C ALA A 100 19.56 -15.25 9.82
N TYR A 101 19.54 -13.96 10.15
CA TYR A 101 19.07 -13.49 11.47
C TYR A 101 17.62 -13.91 11.73
N SER A 102 16.73 -13.67 10.77
CA SER A 102 15.32 -14.05 10.87
C SER A 102 15.16 -15.57 10.99
N GLY A 103 15.90 -16.34 10.18
CA GLY A 103 15.89 -17.80 10.24
C GLY A 103 16.38 -18.34 11.60
N ILE A 104 17.45 -17.79 12.16
CA ILE A 104 17.93 -18.15 13.51
C ILE A 104 16.87 -17.81 14.56
N ASN A 105 16.28 -16.62 14.50
CA ASN A 105 15.24 -16.19 15.44
C ASN A 105 13.97 -17.07 15.34
N TYR A 106 13.58 -17.48 14.13
CA TYR A 106 12.51 -18.44 13.91
C TYR A 106 12.87 -19.81 14.52
N ASN A 107 14.07 -20.33 14.27
CA ASN A 107 14.56 -21.59 14.84
C ASN A 107 14.64 -21.57 16.39
N ILE A 108 14.96 -20.43 17.01
CA ILE A 108 14.94 -20.28 18.47
C ILE A 108 13.51 -20.35 19.02
N LYS A 109 12.53 -19.81 18.28
CA LYS A 109 11.11 -19.81 18.66
C LYS A 109 10.34 -21.01 18.11
N TYR A 110 11.05 -21.94 17.47
CA TYR A 110 10.47 -23.01 16.65
C TYR A 110 9.53 -23.94 17.39
N GLY A 111 9.79 -24.18 18.68
CA GLY A 111 8.89 -24.95 19.54
C GLY A 111 7.53 -24.29 19.82
N LYS A 112 7.28 -23.09 19.29
CA LYS A 112 5.98 -22.39 19.37
C LYS A 112 5.08 -22.63 18.15
N PHE A 113 5.57 -23.34 17.13
CA PHE A 113 4.86 -23.61 15.88
C PHE A 113 4.77 -25.12 15.63
N ILE A 114 4.58 -25.90 16.70
CA ILE A 114 4.54 -27.37 16.62
C ILE A 114 3.34 -27.85 15.81
N GLU A 115 2.25 -27.08 15.88
CA GLU A 115 1.01 -27.23 15.13
C GLU A 115 1.22 -27.18 13.61
N ASP A 116 2.28 -26.51 13.17
CA ASP A 116 2.58 -26.31 11.75
C ASP A 116 3.50 -27.39 11.19
N TRP A 117 3.83 -28.42 11.96
CA TRP A 117 4.76 -29.47 11.52
C TRP A 117 4.07 -30.62 10.80
N GLN A 118 3.70 -30.43 9.52
CA GLN A 118 3.15 -31.51 8.69
C GLN A 118 4.22 -32.43 8.07
N TYR A 119 5.50 -32.02 8.08
CA TYR A 119 6.60 -32.75 7.45
C TYR A 119 7.76 -33.05 8.41
N ARG A 120 8.47 -34.16 8.18
CA ARG A 120 9.69 -34.54 8.88
C ARG A 120 10.93 -34.29 8.00
N PHE A 121 12.11 -34.26 8.63
CA PHE A 121 13.38 -34.14 7.91
C PHE A 121 13.79 -35.50 7.33
N THR A 122 12.96 -36.04 6.44
CA THR A 122 13.22 -37.31 5.76
C THR A 122 13.24 -37.07 4.26
N TRP A 123 14.03 -37.84 3.53
CA TRP A 123 14.08 -37.74 2.08
C TRP A 123 12.70 -37.91 1.43
N LYS A 124 11.86 -38.80 1.99
CA LYS A 124 10.49 -39.03 1.51
C LYS A 124 9.64 -37.76 1.59
N ASP A 125 9.60 -37.11 2.76
CA ASP A 125 8.80 -35.91 2.98
C ASP A 125 9.34 -34.72 2.21
N GLN A 126 10.66 -34.51 2.21
CA GLN A 126 11.25 -33.41 1.46
C GLN A 126 11.10 -33.61 -0.05
N LYS A 127 11.11 -34.85 -0.56
CA LYS A 127 10.80 -35.11 -1.98
C LYS A 127 9.36 -34.71 -2.32
N ARG A 128 8.40 -34.98 -1.43
CA ARG A 128 7.00 -34.54 -1.58
C ARG A 128 6.90 -33.01 -1.59
N ARG A 129 7.57 -32.34 -0.65
CA ARG A 129 7.58 -30.86 -0.60
C ARG A 129 8.20 -30.22 -1.84
N PHE A 130 9.35 -30.72 -2.28
CA PHE A 130 10.14 -30.09 -3.35
C PHE A 130 9.68 -30.43 -4.77
N PHE A 131 9.11 -31.62 -4.99
CA PHE A 131 8.85 -32.13 -6.33
C PHE A 131 7.38 -32.47 -6.60
N THR A 132 6.47 -32.22 -5.65
CA THR A 132 5.02 -32.34 -5.88
C THR A 132 4.29 -31.09 -5.38
N LEU A 133 2.98 -31.00 -5.65
CA LEU A 133 2.12 -29.91 -5.20
C LEU A 133 1.38 -30.24 -3.89
N GLU A 134 1.72 -31.35 -3.22
CA GLU A 134 1.02 -31.80 -2.00
C GLU A 134 1.25 -30.87 -0.80
N ALA A 135 2.45 -30.28 -0.73
CA ALA A 135 2.81 -29.34 0.32
C ALA A 135 2.31 -27.92 0.07
N GLN A 136 1.80 -27.61 -1.12
CA GLN A 136 1.28 -26.29 -1.47
C GLN A 136 -0.13 -26.12 -0.88
N GLN A 137 -0.23 -25.37 0.20
CA GLN A 137 -1.48 -25.11 0.93
C GLN A 137 -1.51 -23.65 1.38
N PHE A 138 -2.69 -23.14 1.70
CA PHE A 138 -2.80 -21.87 2.40
C PHE A 138 -2.48 -22.07 3.88
N ASP A 139 -1.87 -21.07 4.50
CA ASP A 139 -1.65 -21.11 5.95
C ASP A 139 -2.94 -20.89 6.74
N SER A 140 -2.82 -21.00 8.06
CA SER A 140 -3.88 -20.72 9.03
C SER A 140 -3.59 -19.46 9.85
N ASN A 141 -2.83 -18.52 9.32
CA ASN A 141 -2.39 -17.33 10.05
C ASN A 141 -3.48 -16.25 10.12
N ASN A 142 -3.35 -15.37 11.11
CA ASN A 142 -4.23 -14.23 11.21
C ASN A 142 -4.00 -13.24 10.05
N PHE A 143 -5.03 -12.48 9.70
CA PHE A 143 -4.98 -11.54 8.57
C PHE A 143 -3.81 -10.56 8.68
N GLY A 144 -3.58 -10.04 9.90
CA GLY A 144 -2.55 -9.05 10.19
C GLY A 144 -1.12 -9.54 9.93
N LEU A 145 -0.85 -10.82 10.12
CA LEU A 145 0.43 -11.42 9.76
C LEU A 145 0.53 -11.55 8.24
N ASN A 146 -0.48 -12.10 7.58
CA ASN A 146 -0.46 -12.45 6.16
C ASN A 146 -0.29 -11.26 5.23
N TRP A 147 -0.98 -10.14 5.46
CA TRP A 147 -0.74 -8.98 4.60
C TRP A 147 0.64 -8.37 4.84
N ARG A 148 1.18 -8.47 6.07
CA ARG A 148 2.52 -7.93 6.42
C ARG A 148 3.68 -8.74 5.84
N HIS A 149 3.44 -9.93 5.32
CA HIS A 149 4.43 -10.64 4.50
C HIS A 149 4.88 -9.79 3.29
N SER A 150 4.00 -8.92 2.76
CA SER A 150 4.38 -7.93 1.74
C SER A 150 5.45 -6.93 2.21
N LEU A 151 5.49 -6.59 3.50
CA LEU A 151 6.53 -5.74 4.07
C LEU A 151 7.89 -6.46 4.13
N ALA A 152 7.90 -7.75 4.44
CA ALA A 152 9.13 -8.54 4.38
C ALA A 152 9.65 -8.62 2.94
N GLY A 153 8.75 -8.88 1.99
CA GLY A 153 9.05 -8.86 0.56
C GLY A 153 9.60 -7.52 0.07
N MET A 154 8.98 -6.41 0.49
CA MET A 154 9.45 -5.05 0.22
C MET A 154 10.90 -4.86 0.70
N ILE A 155 11.25 -5.33 1.90
CA ILE A 155 12.61 -5.24 2.43
C ILE A 155 13.59 -6.08 1.59
N TYR A 156 13.22 -7.31 1.23
CA TYR A 156 14.05 -8.16 0.36
C TYR A 156 14.32 -7.49 -0.99
N TYR A 157 13.28 -6.88 -1.58
CA TYR A 157 13.37 -6.11 -2.80
C TYR A 157 14.31 -4.90 -2.67
N GLU A 158 14.20 -4.14 -1.58
CA GLU A 158 15.01 -2.94 -1.31
C GLU A 158 16.51 -3.25 -1.18
N PHE A 159 16.90 -4.39 -0.60
CA PHE A 159 18.32 -4.79 -0.53
C PHE A 159 18.95 -4.93 -1.92
N ALA A 160 18.19 -5.33 -2.93
CA ALA A 160 18.68 -5.31 -4.30
C ALA A 160 18.52 -3.92 -4.93
N ARG A 161 17.35 -3.31 -4.82
CA ARG A 161 16.98 -2.10 -5.56
C ARG A 161 17.82 -0.90 -5.16
N SER A 162 18.05 -0.71 -3.86
CA SER A 162 18.93 0.33 -3.32
C SER A 162 20.42 0.10 -3.62
N ASN A 163 20.77 -1.09 -4.13
CA ASN A 163 22.10 -1.49 -4.60
C ASN A 163 22.25 -1.49 -6.12
N ASN A 164 21.39 -0.73 -6.81
CA ASN A 164 21.46 -0.42 -8.23
C ASN A 164 21.10 -1.59 -9.13
N LEU A 165 20.52 -2.66 -8.57
CA LEU A 165 19.91 -3.70 -9.37
C LEU A 165 18.65 -3.15 -10.06
N THR A 166 18.37 -3.67 -11.24
CA THR A 166 17.15 -3.31 -11.99
C THR A 166 15.93 -3.86 -11.27
N TRP A 167 14.75 -3.27 -11.49
CA TRP A 167 13.51 -3.72 -10.85
C TRP A 167 13.27 -5.24 -10.96
N TRP A 168 13.55 -5.85 -12.12
CA TRP A 168 13.39 -7.30 -12.31
C TRP A 168 14.42 -8.15 -11.54
N GLN A 169 15.64 -7.64 -11.37
CA GLN A 169 16.65 -8.31 -10.55
C GLN A 169 16.30 -8.21 -9.07
N SER A 170 15.73 -7.09 -8.65
CA SER A 170 15.20 -6.90 -7.30
C SER A 170 13.95 -7.75 -7.05
N ALA A 171 13.11 -7.97 -8.06
CA ALA A 171 11.98 -8.87 -7.95
C ALA A 171 12.39 -10.30 -7.59
N LEU A 172 13.55 -10.76 -8.10
CA LEU A 172 14.10 -12.08 -7.73
C LEU A 172 14.46 -12.19 -6.24
N TYR A 173 14.81 -11.10 -5.56
CA TYR A 173 15.10 -11.13 -4.12
C TYR A 173 13.83 -11.33 -3.31
N SER A 174 12.74 -10.66 -3.69
CA SER A 174 11.45 -10.80 -3.02
C SER A 174 10.81 -12.17 -3.29
N VAL A 175 10.70 -12.59 -4.55
CA VAL A 175 10.14 -13.90 -4.93
C VAL A 175 11.04 -15.04 -4.46
N GLY A 176 12.34 -14.97 -4.75
CA GLY A 176 13.30 -16.00 -4.37
C GLY A 176 13.52 -16.08 -2.86
N GLY A 177 13.47 -14.94 -2.16
CA GLY A 177 13.52 -14.90 -0.70
C GLY A 177 12.31 -15.57 -0.05
N SER A 178 11.11 -15.31 -0.57
CA SER A 178 9.90 -16.01 -0.11
C SER A 178 9.99 -17.51 -0.34
N LEU A 179 10.35 -17.95 -1.54
CA LEU A 179 10.48 -19.38 -1.84
C LEU A 179 11.57 -20.02 -0.97
N ALA A 180 12.71 -19.37 -0.78
CA ALA A 180 13.77 -19.89 0.09
C ALA A 180 13.30 -20.00 1.55
N TRP A 181 12.51 -19.04 2.04
CA TRP A 181 11.95 -19.08 3.38
C TRP A 181 11.07 -20.33 3.57
N GLU A 182 10.07 -20.49 2.72
CA GLU A 182 9.10 -21.59 2.78
C GLU A 182 9.74 -22.96 2.57
N TYR A 183 10.61 -23.09 1.57
CA TYR A 183 11.20 -24.38 1.23
C TYR A 183 12.34 -24.77 2.18
N MET A 184 13.17 -23.81 2.62
CA MET A 184 14.40 -24.11 3.37
C MET A 184 14.31 -23.76 4.85
N VAL A 185 13.71 -22.63 5.24
CA VAL A 185 13.64 -22.20 6.63
C VAL A 185 12.48 -22.91 7.34
N GLU A 186 11.30 -22.93 6.73
CA GLU A 186 10.09 -23.59 7.23
C GLU A 186 10.01 -25.04 6.76
N TRP A 187 11.11 -25.78 6.85
CA TRP A 187 11.27 -27.09 6.21
C TRP A 187 10.32 -28.20 6.72
N ARG A 188 9.59 -27.93 7.82
CA ARG A 188 8.57 -28.82 8.40
C ARG A 188 7.14 -28.44 8.06
N GLU A 189 6.94 -27.24 7.57
CA GLU A 189 5.62 -26.71 7.30
C GLU A 189 5.20 -26.99 5.85
N VAL A 190 3.90 -26.84 5.61
CA VAL A 190 3.37 -26.61 4.27
C VAL A 190 4.07 -25.41 3.62
N ILE A 191 4.09 -25.38 2.30
CA ILE A 191 4.56 -24.23 1.53
C ILE A 191 3.35 -23.32 1.34
N SER A 192 3.34 -22.21 2.07
CA SER A 192 2.26 -21.23 2.13
C SER A 192 2.10 -20.53 0.77
N ILE A 193 0.99 -20.80 0.11
CA ILE A 193 0.67 -20.18 -1.17
C ILE A 193 0.46 -18.66 -0.98
N ASN A 194 -0.26 -18.27 0.07
CA ASN A 194 -0.54 -16.86 0.36
C ASN A 194 0.73 -16.08 0.70
N ASP A 195 1.65 -16.65 1.48
CA ASP A 195 2.88 -15.94 1.85
C ASP A 195 3.81 -15.76 0.66
N ASN A 196 3.86 -16.74 -0.26
CA ASN A 196 4.56 -16.57 -1.52
C ASN A 196 3.96 -15.48 -2.41
N LEU A 197 2.64 -15.31 -2.41
CA LEU A 197 1.98 -14.24 -3.16
C LEU A 197 2.17 -12.87 -2.50
N MET A 198 2.05 -12.78 -1.18
CA MET A 198 2.20 -11.55 -0.41
C MET A 198 3.67 -11.09 -0.36
N THR A 199 4.59 -11.97 0.03
CA THR A 199 6.04 -11.67 0.12
C THR A 199 6.69 -11.53 -1.25
N GLY A 200 6.29 -12.35 -2.22
CA GLY A 200 6.79 -12.29 -3.59
C GLY A 200 6.17 -11.12 -4.35
N PRO A 201 5.20 -11.33 -5.26
CA PRO A 201 4.59 -10.25 -6.04
C PRO A 201 4.14 -9.03 -5.22
N GLY A 202 3.50 -9.20 -4.06
CA GLY A 202 3.12 -8.08 -3.18
C GLY A 202 4.32 -7.25 -2.68
N GLY A 203 5.41 -7.93 -2.32
CA GLY A 203 6.67 -7.31 -1.95
C GLY A 203 7.36 -6.57 -3.09
N VAL A 204 7.24 -7.07 -4.33
CA VAL A 204 7.77 -6.38 -5.52
C VAL A 204 7.05 -5.05 -5.76
N VAL A 205 5.71 -5.07 -5.73
CA VAL A 205 4.89 -3.87 -5.96
C VAL A 205 5.16 -2.83 -4.89
N LEU A 206 5.10 -3.24 -3.62
CA LEU A 206 5.33 -2.33 -2.50
C LEU A 206 6.78 -1.83 -2.47
N GLY A 207 7.75 -2.70 -2.71
CA GLY A 207 9.18 -2.39 -2.77
C GLY A 207 9.53 -1.38 -3.85
N GLU A 208 9.07 -1.57 -5.08
CA GLU A 208 9.34 -0.60 -6.15
C GLU A 208 8.63 0.73 -5.88
N SER A 209 7.42 0.70 -5.32
CA SER A 209 6.69 1.92 -4.97
C SER A 209 7.39 2.72 -3.88
N TRP A 210 7.87 2.03 -2.85
CA TRP A 210 8.69 2.61 -1.77
C TRP A 210 10.02 3.18 -2.29
N PHE A 211 10.68 2.45 -3.18
CA PHE A 211 11.93 2.88 -3.81
C PHE A 211 11.74 4.17 -4.60
N GLN A 212 10.72 4.24 -5.46
CA GLN A 212 10.45 5.42 -6.28
C GLN A 212 10.05 6.62 -5.42
N LEU A 213 9.29 6.41 -4.35
CA LEU A 213 8.95 7.47 -3.41
C LEU A 213 10.19 8.00 -2.68
N GLY A 214 11.05 7.11 -2.18
CA GLY A 214 12.32 7.48 -1.56
C GLY A 214 13.19 8.29 -2.52
N LYS A 215 13.26 7.85 -3.79
CA LYS A 215 13.97 8.55 -4.86
C LYS A 215 13.35 9.92 -5.17
N TYR A 216 12.02 10.06 -5.24
CA TYR A 216 11.34 11.34 -5.41
C TYR A 216 11.79 12.35 -4.34
N PHE A 217 11.68 11.97 -3.06
CA PHE A 217 12.11 12.85 -1.97
C PHE A 217 13.61 13.14 -1.99
N PHE A 218 14.44 12.17 -2.39
CA PHE A 218 15.88 12.39 -2.47
C PHE A 218 16.24 13.49 -3.48
N ASN A 219 15.54 13.54 -4.62
CA ASN A 219 15.77 14.50 -5.69
C ASN A 219 14.98 15.81 -5.54
N SER A 220 14.15 15.93 -4.51
CA SER A 220 13.36 17.15 -4.33
C SER A 220 14.26 18.38 -4.20
N PRO A 221 13.96 19.48 -4.92
CA PRO A 221 14.69 20.74 -4.77
C PRO A 221 14.44 21.37 -3.39
N HIS A 222 13.31 21.08 -2.75
CA HIS A 222 12.93 21.62 -1.46
C HIS A 222 13.63 20.91 -0.31
N LYS A 223 14.34 21.66 0.54
CA LYS A 223 15.11 21.12 1.67
C LYS A 223 14.24 20.33 2.65
N PHE A 224 13.01 20.77 2.89
CA PHE A 224 12.08 20.09 3.80
C PHE A 224 11.62 18.75 3.24
N THR A 225 11.13 18.72 2.01
CA THR A 225 10.76 17.49 1.29
C THR A 225 11.95 16.53 1.19
N ARG A 226 13.18 17.04 1.03
CA ARG A 226 14.38 16.20 1.03
C ARG A 226 14.65 15.49 2.37
N ILE A 227 14.18 16.01 3.51
CA ILE A 227 14.29 15.29 4.78
C ILE A 227 13.47 14.00 4.75
N LEU A 228 12.34 13.98 4.01
CA LEU A 228 11.45 12.83 3.86
C LEU A 228 12.12 11.65 3.14
N SER A 229 13.23 11.87 2.44
CA SER A 229 13.99 10.79 1.81
C SER A 229 14.59 9.79 2.81
N TRP A 230 14.54 10.06 4.12
CA TRP A 230 14.82 9.07 5.17
C TRP A 230 13.74 8.00 5.33
N LEU A 231 12.58 8.14 4.67
CA LEU A 231 11.60 7.07 4.53
C LEU A 231 12.22 5.83 3.88
N ASN A 232 13.15 5.99 2.93
CA ASN A 232 13.95 4.88 2.43
C ASN A 232 15.39 4.95 2.98
N PRO A 233 15.65 4.37 4.17
CA PRO A 233 16.98 4.39 4.78
C PRO A 233 18.00 3.55 3.99
N PHE A 234 17.58 2.48 3.32
CA PHE A 234 18.47 1.64 2.52
C PHE A 234 19.13 2.45 1.41
N MET A 235 18.34 3.23 0.66
CA MET A 235 18.86 4.09 -0.40
C MET A 235 19.83 5.15 0.14
N LYS A 236 19.56 5.72 1.32
CA LYS A 236 20.45 6.70 1.97
C LYS A 236 21.77 6.10 2.43
N ILE A 237 21.71 4.95 3.09
CA ILE A 237 22.88 4.25 3.61
C ILE A 237 23.76 3.79 2.44
N ASN A 238 23.14 3.19 1.42
CA ASN A 238 23.85 2.63 0.28
C ASN A 238 24.53 3.69 -0.56
N GLY A 239 23.87 4.80 -0.92
CA GLY A 239 24.63 5.84 -1.61
C GLY A 239 25.43 6.77 -0.70
N TRP A 240 25.35 6.65 0.63
CA TRP A 240 26.44 7.15 1.49
C TRP A 240 27.71 6.32 1.31
N PHE A 241 27.61 4.99 1.18
CA PHE A 241 28.75 4.15 0.77
C PHE A 241 29.23 4.51 -0.63
N ASP A 242 28.32 4.84 -1.55
CA ASP A 242 28.66 5.18 -2.94
C ASP A 242 29.07 6.65 -3.15
N ARG A 243 29.15 7.46 -2.09
CA ARG A 243 29.41 8.92 -2.17
C ARG A 243 30.70 9.33 -2.89
N LYS A 244 31.66 8.40 -3.02
CA LYS A 244 32.94 8.61 -3.72
C LYS A 244 32.86 8.32 -5.22
N HIS A 245 31.76 7.77 -5.69
CA HIS A 245 31.48 7.51 -7.10
C HIS A 245 30.67 8.68 -7.71
N PRO A 246 30.70 8.88 -9.04
CA PRO A 246 29.83 9.86 -9.70
C PRO A 246 28.37 9.65 -9.29
N LEU A 247 27.60 10.76 -9.27
CA LEU A 247 26.24 10.92 -8.73
C LEU A 247 25.47 9.61 -8.52
N PRO A 248 24.94 9.36 -7.31
CA PRO A 248 24.23 8.11 -7.05
C PRO A 248 23.12 7.85 -8.09
N PRO A 249 22.85 6.60 -8.47
CA PRO A 249 21.79 6.16 -9.41
C PRO A 249 20.41 6.78 -9.24
N TYR A 250 20.08 7.11 -8.01
CA TYR A 250 18.81 7.70 -7.70
C TYR A 250 18.81 9.20 -8.01
N PHE A 251 19.91 9.82 -8.44
CA PHE A 251 20.05 11.21 -8.88
C PHE A 251 19.50 11.44 -10.30
N HIS A 252 18.30 10.97 -10.57
CA HIS A 252 17.59 11.32 -11.80
C HIS A 252 16.41 12.20 -11.42
N SER A 253 16.36 13.37 -12.04
CA SER A 253 15.22 14.27 -11.94
C SER A 253 13.95 13.58 -12.41
N TYR A 254 12.81 14.02 -11.88
CA TYR A 254 11.48 13.73 -12.42
C TYR A 254 10.99 14.99 -13.11
N ASN A 255 9.99 14.91 -14.00
CA ASN A 255 9.25 16.12 -14.34
C ASN A 255 8.37 16.49 -13.13
N PRO A 256 8.65 17.57 -12.36
CA PRO A 256 7.89 17.89 -11.16
C PRO A 256 6.41 18.16 -11.47
N GLN A 257 6.10 18.70 -12.65
CA GLN A 257 4.73 19.01 -13.08
C GLN A 257 3.89 17.75 -13.36
N ALA A 258 4.55 16.61 -13.57
CA ALA A 258 3.88 15.34 -13.83
C ALA A 258 3.56 14.55 -12.56
N GLN A 259 4.11 14.94 -11.41
CA GLN A 259 3.96 14.23 -10.14
C GLN A 259 2.72 14.70 -9.39
N ASP A 260 2.14 13.85 -8.55
CA ASP A 260 1.12 14.24 -7.58
C ASP A 260 1.44 13.53 -6.27
N VAL A 261 2.19 14.20 -5.40
CA VAL A 261 2.65 13.65 -4.12
C VAL A 261 2.22 14.63 -3.03
N TYR A 262 1.40 14.17 -2.09
CA TYR A 262 0.78 15.05 -1.11
C TYR A 262 0.42 14.37 0.20
N PHE A 263 0.30 15.17 1.25
CA PHE A 263 -0.43 14.81 2.45
C PHE A 263 -1.84 15.39 2.39
N PHE A 264 -2.83 14.64 2.86
CA PHE A 264 -4.15 15.14 3.16
C PHE A 264 -4.39 15.03 4.67
N ILE A 265 -4.97 16.08 5.23
CA ILE A 265 -5.49 16.07 6.59
C ILE A 265 -6.87 16.72 6.55
N GLY A 266 -7.84 16.01 7.11
CA GLY A 266 -9.21 16.46 6.97
C GLY A 266 -10.17 15.77 7.91
N TYR A 267 -11.40 16.20 7.76
CA TYR A 267 -12.56 15.59 8.34
C TYR A 267 -13.09 14.49 7.43
N ARG A 268 -13.49 13.36 8.02
CA ARG A 268 -14.27 12.31 7.34
C ARG A 268 -15.52 11.99 8.16
N GLN A 269 -16.69 12.09 7.54
CA GLN A 269 -17.94 11.57 8.10
C GLN A 269 -18.16 10.15 7.61
N SER A 270 -18.12 9.19 8.54
CA SER A 270 -18.38 7.77 8.25
C SER A 270 -18.64 6.99 9.54
N PRO A 271 -19.20 5.77 9.45
CA PRO A 271 -19.28 4.85 10.58
C PRO A 271 -17.90 4.47 11.13
N THR A 272 -17.87 3.94 12.35
CA THR A 272 -16.67 3.37 12.99
C THR A 272 -16.88 1.88 13.26
N SER A 273 -15.85 1.17 13.74
CA SER A 273 -15.98 -0.25 14.07
C SER A 273 -17.00 -0.53 15.17
N THR A 274 -17.29 0.43 16.06
CA THR A 274 -18.23 0.25 17.18
C THR A 274 -19.52 1.03 17.03
N ARG A 275 -19.66 1.88 15.99
CA ARG A 275 -20.85 2.71 15.77
C ARG A 275 -21.26 2.65 14.31
N ALA A 276 -22.45 2.10 14.08
CA ALA A 276 -23.06 2.04 12.75
C ALA A 276 -23.51 3.42 12.22
N GLN A 277 -23.80 4.36 13.13
CA GLN A 277 -24.15 5.73 12.75
C GLN A 277 -22.91 6.48 12.25
N GLU A 278 -23.12 7.35 11.26
CA GLU A 278 -22.08 8.23 10.76
C GLU A 278 -21.61 9.18 11.88
N VAL A 279 -20.31 9.20 12.11
CA VAL A 279 -19.69 10.11 13.07
C VAL A 279 -18.55 10.87 12.43
N SER A 280 -18.19 11.96 13.09
CA SER A 280 -17.07 12.82 12.76
C SER A 280 -15.74 12.16 13.11
N ASN A 281 -14.90 11.94 12.10
CA ASN A 281 -13.59 11.31 12.23
C ASN A 281 -12.47 12.20 11.67
N LEU A 282 -11.25 11.99 12.16
CA LEU A 282 -10.04 12.59 11.61
C LEU A 282 -9.49 11.66 10.54
N ASP A 283 -9.24 12.21 9.36
CA ASP A 283 -8.64 11.50 8.24
C ASP A 283 -7.25 12.08 7.95
N ILE A 284 -6.26 11.20 7.87
CA ILE A 284 -4.89 11.54 7.52
C ILE A 284 -4.46 10.58 6.42
N SER A 285 -4.06 11.12 5.28
CA SER A 285 -3.50 10.29 4.22
C SER A 285 -2.24 10.87 3.60
N PHE A 286 -1.40 9.96 3.13
CA PHE A 286 -0.27 10.24 2.27
C PHE A 286 -0.56 9.58 0.92
N ASN A 287 -0.45 10.34 -0.15
CA ASN A 287 -0.74 9.85 -1.50
C ASN A 287 0.43 10.17 -2.42
N SER A 288 0.77 9.25 -3.30
CA SER A 288 1.83 9.47 -4.27
C SER A 288 1.51 8.87 -5.62
N ARG A 289 1.69 9.69 -6.65
CA ARG A 289 1.63 9.29 -8.04
C ARG A 289 2.88 9.80 -8.74
N ILE A 290 3.78 8.86 -9.01
CA ILE A 290 5.10 9.14 -9.56
C ILE A 290 5.18 8.63 -11.00
N ILE A 291 5.47 9.55 -11.92
CA ILE A 291 5.85 9.23 -13.30
C ILE A 291 7.37 9.34 -13.40
N THR A 292 8.04 8.23 -13.66
CA THR A 292 9.52 8.14 -13.58
C THR A 292 10.25 8.79 -14.74
N ARG A 293 9.52 9.09 -15.83
CA ARG A 293 10.03 9.73 -17.03
C ARG A 293 10.12 11.25 -16.88
N GLN A 294 11.22 11.82 -17.35
CA GLN A 294 11.47 13.26 -17.33
C GLN A 294 10.78 14.02 -18.47
N ASP A 295 10.55 13.36 -19.59
CA ASP A 295 9.93 13.93 -20.81
C ASP A 295 8.40 13.85 -20.79
N TYR A 296 7.81 13.17 -19.81
CA TYR A 296 6.37 13.02 -19.70
C TYR A 296 5.67 14.36 -19.48
N GLY A 297 4.67 14.69 -20.31
CA GLY A 297 3.86 15.91 -20.19
C GLY A 297 4.55 17.21 -20.65
N ILE A 298 5.73 17.10 -21.26
CA ILE A 298 6.49 18.24 -21.82
C ILE A 298 6.28 18.30 -23.35
N PRO A 299 6.27 19.49 -23.99
CA PRO A 299 6.23 19.58 -25.45
C PRO A 299 7.26 18.68 -26.13
N GLY A 300 6.82 17.98 -27.18
CA GLY A 300 7.62 17.02 -27.91
C GLY A 300 6.83 15.80 -28.38
N LYS A 301 7.46 15.05 -29.28
CA LYS A 301 6.93 13.81 -29.84
C LYS A 301 7.81 12.63 -29.42
N VAL A 302 7.22 11.65 -28.76
CA VAL A 302 7.89 10.43 -28.30
C VAL A 302 7.03 9.23 -28.63
N LYS A 303 7.65 8.12 -29.04
CA LYS A 303 6.98 6.83 -29.20
C LYS A 303 7.99 5.71 -28.97
N GLU A 304 7.87 5.01 -27.86
CA GLU A 304 8.83 3.98 -27.49
C GLU A 304 8.26 2.89 -26.58
N LYS A 305 8.97 1.78 -26.49
CA LYS A 305 8.75 0.74 -25.49
C LYS A 305 9.51 1.11 -24.21
N PHE A 306 8.92 0.84 -23.06
CA PHE A 306 9.62 0.91 -21.78
C PHE A 306 9.70 -0.47 -21.13
N ASN A 307 10.83 -0.73 -20.46
CA ASN A 307 11.13 -1.96 -19.72
C ASN A 307 11.58 -1.67 -18.28
N GLN A 308 11.30 -0.45 -17.81
CA GLN A 308 11.46 0.02 -16.44
C GLN A 308 10.14 0.66 -16.00
N PRO A 309 9.81 0.64 -14.70
CA PRO A 309 8.63 1.30 -14.13
C PRO A 309 8.44 2.71 -14.67
N ILE A 310 7.38 2.94 -15.45
CA ILE A 310 6.97 4.27 -15.93
C ILE A 310 6.08 4.97 -14.89
N TYR A 311 5.29 4.18 -14.16
CA TYR A 311 4.34 4.63 -13.14
C TYR A 311 4.60 3.89 -11.83
N SER A 312 4.48 4.62 -10.74
CA SER A 312 4.57 4.13 -9.37
C SER A 312 3.59 4.90 -8.49
N GLN A 313 2.90 4.20 -7.59
CA GLN A 313 1.97 4.78 -6.63
C GLN A 313 2.10 4.08 -5.29
N LEU A 314 2.04 4.88 -4.22
CA LEU A 314 1.98 4.42 -2.85
C LEU A 314 1.10 5.38 -2.06
N ASP A 315 -0.06 4.89 -1.66
CA ASP A 315 -1.04 5.63 -0.87
C ASP A 315 -1.24 4.92 0.47
N LEU A 316 -1.42 5.71 1.52
CA LEU A 316 -1.64 5.28 2.89
C LEU A 316 -2.67 6.22 3.51
N GLU A 317 -3.87 5.72 3.83
CA GLU A 317 -4.93 6.46 4.52
C GLU A 317 -5.20 5.84 5.88
N MET A 318 -5.39 6.68 6.89
CA MET A 318 -5.81 6.29 8.23
C MET A 318 -6.94 7.17 8.71
N MET A 319 -7.96 6.51 9.23
CA MET A 319 -9.08 7.18 9.86
C MET A 319 -9.04 6.94 11.36
N TYR A 320 -9.15 8.02 12.13
CA TYR A 320 -9.13 8.01 13.59
C TYR A 320 -10.46 8.50 14.16
N HIS A 321 -10.95 7.80 15.18
CA HIS A 321 -12.06 8.25 16.02
C HIS A 321 -11.62 8.34 17.48
N GLY A 322 -11.51 9.57 18.00
CA GLY A 322 -10.81 9.80 19.25
C GLY A 322 -9.40 9.19 19.15
N LYS A 323 -8.97 8.44 20.17
CA LYS A 323 -7.61 7.85 20.22
C LYS A 323 -7.42 6.59 19.36
N ASN A 324 -8.50 6.03 18.82
CA ASN A 324 -8.43 4.75 18.11
C ASN A 324 -8.23 4.99 16.62
N ARG A 325 -7.29 4.25 16.00
CA ARG A 325 -7.24 4.10 14.55
C ARG A 325 -8.37 3.15 14.15
N GLU A 326 -9.40 3.66 13.51
CA GLU A 326 -10.57 2.88 13.09
C GLU A 326 -10.36 2.21 11.73
N GLU A 327 -9.60 2.82 10.82
CA GLU A 327 -9.30 2.22 9.52
C GLU A 327 -7.84 2.47 9.11
N LEU A 328 -7.29 1.49 8.37
CA LEU A 328 -6.02 1.56 7.65
C LEU A 328 -6.29 1.14 6.20
N ASP A 329 -5.91 1.99 5.26
CA ASP A 329 -5.92 1.69 3.83
C ASP A 329 -4.51 1.89 3.26
N LEU A 330 -4.00 0.92 2.50
CA LEU A 330 -2.71 0.95 1.85
C LEU A 330 -2.88 0.46 0.41
N MET A 331 -2.47 1.29 -0.55
CA MET A 331 -2.43 0.95 -1.97
C MET A 331 -1.01 1.12 -2.49
N ALA A 332 -0.48 0.12 -3.19
CA ALA A 332 0.74 0.25 -3.97
C ALA A 332 0.50 -0.23 -5.39
N LYS A 333 1.10 0.42 -6.39
CA LYS A 333 0.92 0.06 -7.80
C LYS A 333 2.15 0.41 -8.61
N VAL A 334 2.50 -0.46 -9.55
CA VAL A 334 3.59 -0.23 -10.50
C VAL A 334 3.23 -0.67 -11.93
N VAL A 335 3.76 0.05 -12.92
CA VAL A 335 3.66 -0.30 -14.34
C VAL A 335 5.06 -0.43 -14.95
N PRO A 336 5.68 -1.63 -14.87
CA PRO A 336 7.08 -1.84 -15.25
C PRO A 336 7.36 -1.99 -16.74
N LEU A 337 6.37 -2.38 -17.54
CA LEU A 337 6.56 -2.69 -18.96
C LEU A 337 5.36 -2.29 -19.80
N GLY A 338 5.64 -1.77 -21.00
CA GLY A 338 4.60 -1.33 -21.92
C GLY A 338 5.12 -0.40 -23.02
N TRP A 339 4.20 0.41 -23.53
CA TRP A 339 4.43 1.39 -24.56
C TRP A 339 4.03 2.77 -24.07
N PHE A 340 4.84 3.76 -24.44
CA PHE A 340 4.61 5.16 -24.16
C PHE A 340 4.59 5.93 -25.47
N ALA A 341 3.61 6.82 -25.63
CA ALA A 341 3.56 7.75 -26.74
C ALA A 341 3.04 9.10 -26.30
N GLN A 342 3.62 10.15 -26.87
CA GLN A 342 3.27 11.53 -26.60
C GLN A 342 3.41 12.36 -27.86
N ASN A 343 2.49 13.30 -28.03
CA ASN A 343 2.59 14.35 -29.04
C ASN A 343 1.98 15.61 -28.44
N ILE A 344 2.83 16.49 -27.92
CA ILE A 344 2.44 17.74 -27.27
C ILE A 344 3.12 18.89 -28.00
N SER A 345 2.36 19.87 -28.46
CA SER A 345 2.86 21.10 -29.08
C SER A 345 3.39 22.08 -28.03
N ASP A 346 4.15 23.09 -28.47
CA ASP A 346 4.75 24.10 -27.59
C ASP A 346 3.71 24.91 -26.78
N ASP A 347 2.48 25.03 -27.29
CA ASP A 347 1.35 25.63 -26.58
C ASP A 347 0.68 24.68 -25.55
N LYS A 348 1.33 23.54 -25.24
CA LYS A 348 0.85 22.47 -24.36
C LYS A 348 -0.53 21.91 -24.78
N LYS A 349 -0.75 21.74 -26.08
CA LYS A 349 -1.91 20.99 -26.60
C LYS A 349 -1.48 19.63 -27.13
N GLY A 350 -2.36 18.65 -27.04
CA GLY A 350 -2.11 17.31 -27.56
C GLY A 350 -2.30 16.24 -26.49
N TYR A 351 -1.54 15.15 -26.57
CA TYR A 351 -1.79 13.99 -25.73
C TYR A 351 -0.49 13.33 -25.25
N SER A 352 -0.62 12.61 -24.14
CA SER A 352 0.37 11.67 -23.61
C SER A 352 -0.36 10.43 -23.14
N TYR A 353 0.10 9.25 -23.51
CA TYR A 353 -0.47 8.01 -23.00
C TYR A 353 0.57 6.92 -22.82
N TYR A 354 0.29 6.00 -21.91
CA TYR A 354 0.95 4.72 -21.85
C TYR A 354 -0.07 3.61 -21.72
N TYR A 355 0.28 2.44 -22.24
CA TYR A 355 -0.42 1.19 -21.95
C TYR A 355 0.59 0.08 -21.72
N GLY A 356 0.32 -0.80 -20.78
CA GLY A 356 1.29 -1.80 -20.35
C GLY A 356 0.71 -2.83 -19.41
N LEU A 357 1.61 -3.61 -18.82
CA LEU A 357 1.29 -4.55 -17.77
C LEU A 357 1.65 -3.91 -16.43
N GLY A 358 0.67 -3.87 -15.53
CA GLY A 358 0.84 -3.41 -14.15
C GLY A 358 0.54 -4.49 -13.13
N SER A 359 0.87 -4.18 -11.89
CA SER A 359 0.57 -4.98 -10.70
C SER A 359 0.29 -4.04 -9.53
N ALA A 360 -0.53 -4.48 -8.59
CA ALA A 360 -0.94 -3.68 -7.45
C ALA A 360 -1.14 -4.52 -6.18
N LEU A 361 -0.97 -3.88 -5.03
CA LEU A 361 -1.23 -4.39 -3.69
C LEU A 361 -2.25 -3.46 -3.05
N GLU A 362 -3.31 -4.02 -2.49
CA GLU A 362 -4.34 -3.28 -1.75
C GLU A 362 -4.55 -3.93 -0.39
N VAL A 363 -4.54 -3.13 0.67
CA VAL A 363 -4.82 -3.58 2.04
C VAL A 363 -5.78 -2.59 2.68
N TYR A 364 -6.93 -3.08 3.13
CA TYR A 364 -7.89 -2.35 3.93
C TYR A 364 -8.13 -3.13 5.23
N VAL A 365 -8.07 -2.46 6.37
CA VAL A 365 -8.33 -3.05 7.69
C VAL A 365 -9.20 -2.10 8.49
N LYS A 366 -10.38 -2.58 8.88
CA LYS A 366 -11.22 -1.94 9.89
C LYS A 366 -10.82 -2.44 11.27
N ARG A 367 -10.80 -1.56 12.27
CA ARG A 367 -10.31 -1.88 13.62
C ARG A 367 -11.10 -3.05 14.22
N PRO A 368 -10.45 -4.13 14.65
CA PRO A 368 -11.13 -5.23 15.33
C PRO A 368 -11.72 -4.76 16.67
N VAL A 369 -12.84 -5.36 17.07
CA VAL A 369 -13.52 -5.04 18.35
C VAL A 369 -13.61 -6.23 19.30
N VAL A 370 -13.18 -7.40 18.83
CA VAL A 370 -13.12 -8.66 19.56
C VAL A 370 -11.71 -9.25 19.41
N ASP A 371 -11.23 -9.94 20.44
CA ASP A 371 -9.84 -10.41 20.50
C ASP A 371 -9.53 -11.39 19.37
N TYR A 372 -10.48 -12.26 19.04
CA TYR A 372 -10.31 -13.26 17.98
C TYR A 372 -10.10 -12.67 16.57
N ASP A 373 -10.52 -11.43 16.36
CA ASP A 373 -10.39 -10.71 15.09
C ASP A 373 -9.00 -10.06 14.91
N ALA A 374 -8.27 -9.86 16.01
CA ALA A 374 -7.01 -9.10 16.09
C ALA A 374 -5.78 -9.95 16.41
N GLU A 375 -5.94 -10.94 17.29
CA GLU A 375 -4.82 -11.62 17.93
C GLU A 375 -4.32 -12.83 17.13
N LYS A 376 -3.18 -13.39 17.57
CA LYS A 376 -2.60 -14.61 17.02
C LYS A 376 -2.99 -15.77 17.92
N PHE A 377 -3.69 -16.77 17.36
CA PHE A 377 -4.11 -17.96 18.09
C PHE A 377 -3.49 -19.21 17.51
N ALA A 378 -3.24 -20.19 18.37
CA ALA A 378 -2.96 -21.56 17.97
C ALA A 378 -4.29 -22.20 17.54
N VAL A 379 -4.47 -22.37 16.23
CA VAL A 379 -5.73 -22.84 15.64
C VAL A 379 -6.10 -24.25 16.11
N ASN A 380 -5.11 -25.08 16.46
CA ASN A 380 -5.30 -26.46 16.89
C ASN A 380 -5.75 -26.65 18.36
N GLN A 381 -5.94 -25.56 19.12
CA GLN A 381 -6.43 -25.60 20.51
C GLN A 381 -7.75 -24.83 20.65
N PRO A 382 -8.82 -25.22 19.95
CA PRO A 382 -10.08 -24.47 19.92
C PRO A 382 -10.72 -24.30 21.31
N ASP A 383 -10.51 -25.27 22.21
CA ASP A 383 -11.08 -25.27 23.56
C ASP A 383 -10.44 -24.23 24.50
N GLU A 384 -9.28 -23.69 24.13
CA GLU A 384 -8.58 -22.64 24.91
C GLU A 384 -9.13 -21.23 24.62
N PHE A 385 -10.03 -21.07 23.64
CA PHE A 385 -10.52 -19.78 23.19
C PHE A 385 -12.04 -19.64 23.34
N HIS A 386 -12.47 -18.49 23.89
CA HIS A 386 -13.88 -18.14 23.92
C HIS A 386 -14.29 -17.54 22.59
N PHE A 387 -15.14 -18.27 21.88
CA PHE A 387 -15.74 -17.84 20.64
C PHE A 387 -17.16 -17.35 20.91
N GLU A 388 -17.29 -16.03 21.04
CA GLU A 388 -18.60 -15.38 21.19
C GLU A 388 -19.52 -15.75 20.01
N THR A 389 -20.78 -15.98 20.31
CA THR A 389 -21.83 -16.21 19.32
C THR A 389 -22.93 -15.16 19.52
N PRO A 390 -23.35 -14.44 18.46
CA PRO A 390 -22.81 -14.46 17.10
C PRO A 390 -21.38 -13.90 17.00
N ARG A 391 -20.71 -14.21 15.89
CA ARG A 391 -19.40 -13.65 15.54
C ARG A 391 -19.51 -12.18 15.17
N ASP A 392 -18.45 -11.43 15.43
CA ASP A 392 -18.35 -9.99 15.17
C ASP A 392 -17.03 -9.60 14.50
N PHE A 393 -16.72 -10.26 13.37
CA PHE A 393 -15.55 -9.93 12.57
C PHE A 393 -15.73 -8.59 11.87
N ARG A 394 -14.66 -7.78 11.82
CA ARG A 394 -14.66 -6.50 11.12
C ARG A 394 -14.10 -6.64 9.70
N ASP A 395 -14.54 -5.72 8.86
CA ASP A 395 -14.20 -5.75 7.43
C ASP A 395 -12.69 -5.60 7.23
N LYS A 396 -12.16 -6.40 6.32
CA LYS A 396 -10.75 -6.40 5.93
C LYS A 396 -10.58 -6.99 4.54
N LEU A 397 -9.58 -6.50 3.83
CA LEU A 397 -9.21 -6.92 2.50
C LEU A 397 -7.69 -6.83 2.37
N GLY A 398 -7.05 -7.89 1.90
CA GLY A 398 -5.65 -7.88 1.51
C GLY A 398 -5.53 -8.55 0.15
N ALA A 399 -5.18 -7.81 -0.89
CA ALA A 399 -5.22 -8.28 -2.26
C ALA A 399 -3.93 -8.00 -2.99
N ILE A 400 -3.46 -9.01 -3.74
CA ILE A 400 -2.43 -8.86 -4.75
C ILE A 400 -3.10 -8.96 -6.12
N HIS A 401 -3.11 -7.85 -6.84
CA HIS A 401 -3.49 -7.79 -8.24
C HIS A 401 -2.27 -8.21 -9.07
N LEU A 402 -2.27 -9.44 -9.58
CA LEU A 402 -1.10 -10.12 -10.11
C LEU A 402 -0.47 -9.38 -11.29
N ILE A 403 -0.92 -9.64 -12.51
CA ILE A 403 -0.50 -8.91 -13.69
C ILE A 403 -1.71 -8.64 -14.57
N GLY A 404 -1.83 -7.42 -15.05
CA GLY A 404 -3.01 -6.99 -15.77
C GLY A 404 -2.77 -5.78 -16.67
N PRO A 405 -3.59 -5.59 -17.71
CA PRO A 405 -3.50 -4.41 -18.55
C PRO A 405 -3.81 -3.13 -17.75
N VAL A 406 -2.95 -2.14 -17.94
CA VAL A 406 -3.10 -0.79 -17.42
C VAL A 406 -2.95 0.18 -18.57
N PHE A 407 -3.81 1.19 -18.66
CA PHE A 407 -3.65 2.31 -19.56
C PHE A 407 -3.89 3.63 -18.83
N ASP A 408 -3.24 4.67 -19.32
CA ASP A 408 -3.39 6.05 -18.85
C ASP A 408 -3.27 6.96 -20.06
N LEU A 409 -4.27 7.82 -20.24
CA LEU A 409 -4.33 8.81 -21.31
C LEU A 409 -4.52 10.18 -20.66
N VAL A 410 -3.65 11.12 -21.01
CA VAL A 410 -3.80 12.54 -20.69
C VAL A 410 -3.95 13.31 -21.99
N TYR A 411 -5.01 14.11 -22.07
CA TYR A 411 -5.24 15.06 -23.14
C TYR A 411 -5.10 16.48 -22.58
N PHE A 412 -4.23 17.28 -23.20
CA PHE A 412 -3.96 18.66 -22.82
C PHE A 412 -4.65 19.59 -23.83
N ALA A 413 -5.50 20.48 -23.33
CA ALA A 413 -6.22 21.46 -24.13
C ALA A 413 -6.46 22.71 -23.30
N ARG A 414 -5.42 23.53 -23.13
CA ARG A 414 -5.45 24.74 -22.28
C ARG A 414 -6.76 25.53 -22.42
N PRO A 415 -7.38 25.97 -21.32
CA PRO A 415 -6.97 25.81 -19.90
C PRO A 415 -7.28 24.45 -19.28
N TRP A 416 -7.81 23.51 -20.08
CA TRP A 416 -8.26 22.20 -19.63
C TRP A 416 -7.16 21.14 -19.73
N TYR A 417 -7.25 20.16 -18.84
CA TYR A 417 -6.69 18.85 -19.13
C TYR A 417 -7.70 17.77 -18.73
N PHE A 418 -7.68 16.67 -19.47
CA PHE A 418 -8.47 15.49 -19.19
C PHE A 418 -7.53 14.32 -19.02
N ARG A 419 -7.77 13.48 -18.01
CA ARG A 419 -7.02 12.24 -17.82
C ARG A 419 -7.97 11.09 -17.57
N LEU A 420 -7.73 9.99 -18.24
CA LEU A 420 -8.45 8.73 -18.11
C LEU A 420 -7.44 7.62 -17.81
N GLY A 421 -7.63 6.93 -16.70
CA GLY A 421 -6.92 5.71 -16.35
C GLY A 421 -7.88 4.54 -16.27
N GLY A 422 -7.41 3.36 -16.70
CA GLY A 422 -8.16 2.12 -16.55
C GLY A 422 -7.23 0.93 -16.34
N GLU A 423 -7.72 -0.01 -15.54
CA GLU A 423 -6.95 -1.13 -15.01
C GLU A 423 -7.85 -2.35 -14.88
N ALA A 424 -7.32 -3.51 -15.25
CA ALA A 424 -7.99 -4.78 -15.03
C ALA A 424 -6.95 -5.82 -14.63
N TYR A 425 -7.21 -6.58 -13.57
CA TYR A 425 -6.29 -7.56 -13.04
C TYR A 425 -6.99 -8.88 -12.71
N LEU A 426 -6.24 -9.97 -12.84
CA LEU A 426 -6.50 -11.16 -12.02
C LEU A 426 -5.97 -10.88 -10.61
N SER A 427 -6.84 -10.99 -9.61
CA SER A 427 -6.50 -10.72 -8.21
C SER A 427 -6.57 -11.99 -7.37
N PHE A 428 -5.54 -12.17 -6.56
CA PHE A 428 -5.61 -12.98 -5.35
C PHE A 428 -6.04 -12.10 -4.18
N GLY A 429 -6.93 -12.59 -3.33
CA GLY A 429 -7.50 -11.82 -2.22
C GLY A 429 -7.62 -12.65 -0.95
N MET A 430 -7.35 -11.99 0.17
CA MET A 430 -7.75 -12.35 1.52
C MET A 430 -8.89 -11.39 1.87
N ILE A 431 -10.13 -11.87 1.85
CA ILE A 431 -11.30 -10.98 2.01
C ILE A 431 -12.16 -11.47 3.16
N ASN A 432 -12.62 -10.52 4.00
CA ASN A 432 -13.65 -10.79 5.00
C ASN A 432 -14.92 -11.31 4.32
N SER A 433 -15.51 -12.39 4.86
CA SER A 433 -16.83 -12.83 4.44
C SER A 433 -17.90 -11.95 5.08
N LEU A 434 -18.47 -11.02 4.31
CA LEU A 434 -19.50 -10.11 4.80
C LEU A 434 -20.68 -10.83 5.50
N PRO A 435 -21.27 -11.91 4.94
CA PRO A 435 -22.41 -12.56 5.57
C PRO A 435 -22.06 -13.43 6.78
N LEU A 436 -20.77 -13.61 7.13
CA LEU A 436 -20.36 -14.59 8.15
C LEU A 436 -20.91 -14.26 9.54
N ASN A 437 -20.88 -12.99 9.94
CA ASN A 437 -21.42 -12.56 11.23
C ASN A 437 -22.92 -12.90 11.31
N LYS A 438 -23.67 -12.63 10.24
CA LYS A 438 -25.10 -12.94 10.14
C LYS A 438 -25.35 -14.45 10.11
N TYR A 439 -24.55 -15.21 9.35
CA TYR A 439 -24.65 -16.67 9.28
C TYR A 439 -24.44 -17.31 10.66
N SER A 440 -23.48 -16.80 11.43
CA SER A 440 -23.13 -17.31 12.77
C SER A 440 -24.16 -17.05 13.89
N ILE A 441 -25.27 -16.37 13.59
CA ILE A 441 -26.37 -16.17 14.55
C ILE A 441 -27.06 -17.50 14.84
N ASP A 442 -27.35 -18.27 13.79
CA ASP A 442 -28.13 -19.51 13.88
C ASP A 442 -27.35 -20.76 13.41
N HIS A 443 -26.11 -20.58 12.93
CA HIS A 443 -25.26 -21.66 12.43
C HIS A 443 -23.93 -21.75 13.19
N ASP A 444 -23.55 -22.98 13.53
CA ASP A 444 -22.20 -23.25 14.01
C ASP A 444 -21.22 -23.18 12.84
N ILE A 445 -20.20 -22.34 12.96
CA ILE A 445 -19.16 -22.18 11.95
C ILE A 445 -17.92 -23.04 12.22
N ARG A 446 -17.93 -23.85 13.30
CA ARG A 446 -16.85 -24.81 13.55
C ARG A 446 -16.80 -25.84 12.43
N GLY A 447 -15.59 -26.12 11.95
CA GLY A 447 -15.36 -27.03 10.83
C GLY A 447 -15.46 -26.37 9.45
N MET A 448 -15.80 -25.08 9.37
CA MET A 448 -15.56 -24.30 8.15
C MET A 448 -14.07 -24.04 7.95
N LYS A 449 -13.68 -23.57 6.75
CA LYS A 449 -12.31 -23.14 6.41
C LYS A 449 -11.61 -22.45 7.58
N THR A 450 -10.35 -22.79 7.81
CA THR A 450 -9.63 -22.43 9.03
C THR A 450 -9.56 -20.92 9.25
N THR A 451 -9.11 -20.15 8.25
CA THR A 451 -9.01 -18.69 8.39
C THR A 451 -10.36 -18.00 8.49
N LEU A 452 -11.42 -18.60 7.93
CA LEU A 452 -12.78 -18.10 8.02
C LEU A 452 -13.31 -18.25 9.45
N THR A 453 -13.14 -19.42 10.03
CA THR A 453 -13.61 -19.77 11.39
C THR A 453 -12.95 -18.90 12.46
N TYR A 454 -11.64 -18.66 12.35
CA TYR A 454 -10.86 -18.00 13.39
C TYR A 454 -10.70 -16.49 13.17
N PHE A 455 -10.66 -16.04 11.91
CA PHE A 455 -10.28 -14.65 11.58
C PHE A 455 -11.25 -13.95 10.62
N GLY A 456 -12.34 -14.62 10.23
CA GLY A 456 -13.44 -14.05 9.45
C GLY A 456 -13.13 -13.78 7.99
N TYR A 457 -11.99 -14.24 7.47
CA TYR A 457 -11.58 -14.02 6.08
C TYR A 457 -11.24 -15.33 5.39
N TYR A 458 -11.28 -15.33 4.06
CA TYR A 458 -10.90 -16.49 3.26
C TYR A 458 -10.01 -16.10 2.08
N TYR A 459 -9.30 -17.09 1.53
CA TYR A 459 -8.49 -16.95 0.32
C TYR A 459 -9.33 -17.11 -0.93
N ALA A 460 -9.13 -16.22 -1.90
CA ALA A 460 -9.98 -16.09 -3.06
C ALA A 460 -9.23 -15.66 -4.32
N LEU A 461 -9.85 -15.94 -5.47
CA LEU A 461 -9.48 -15.37 -6.76
C LEU A 461 -10.65 -14.63 -7.39
N GLY A 462 -10.34 -13.60 -8.17
CA GLY A 462 -11.30 -13.00 -9.07
C GLY A 462 -10.81 -11.71 -9.71
N PRO A 463 -11.66 -11.03 -10.49
CA PRO A 463 -11.29 -9.83 -11.21
C PRO A 463 -11.22 -8.61 -10.27
N ALA A 464 -10.26 -7.74 -10.54
CA ALA A 464 -10.18 -6.40 -9.99
C ALA A 464 -10.17 -5.39 -11.15
N LEU A 465 -11.15 -4.48 -11.16
CA LEU A 465 -11.31 -3.46 -12.20
C LEU A 465 -11.25 -2.07 -11.56
N LYS A 466 -10.43 -1.17 -12.10
CA LYS A 466 -10.28 0.20 -11.60
C LYS A 466 -10.31 1.20 -12.74
N TYR A 467 -11.05 2.27 -12.57
CA TYR A 467 -11.15 3.38 -13.51
C TYR A 467 -11.04 4.70 -12.77
N ARG A 468 -10.33 5.66 -13.36
CA ARG A 468 -10.20 7.01 -12.83
C ARG A 468 -10.29 8.04 -13.94
N VAL A 469 -11.02 9.10 -13.68
CA VAL A 469 -11.19 10.25 -14.57
C VAL A 469 -10.81 11.51 -13.80
N ASN A 470 -9.97 12.34 -14.39
CA ASN A 470 -9.67 13.67 -13.88
C ASN A 470 -9.94 14.72 -14.94
N LEU A 471 -10.67 15.77 -14.58
CA LEU A 471 -10.87 16.96 -15.37
C LEU A 471 -10.32 18.15 -14.61
N GLY A 472 -9.29 18.79 -15.16
CA GLY A 472 -8.72 20.01 -14.60
C GLY A 472 -9.10 21.23 -15.41
N TYR A 473 -9.34 22.33 -14.72
CA TYR A 473 -9.56 23.66 -15.28
C TYR A 473 -8.91 24.71 -14.37
N ASN A 474 -7.81 25.31 -14.82
CA ASN A 474 -7.01 26.25 -14.03
C ASN A 474 -6.68 25.68 -12.63
N HIS A 475 -7.26 26.25 -11.57
CA HIS A 475 -7.07 25.85 -10.17
C HIS A 475 -8.06 24.78 -9.69
N LEU A 476 -9.03 24.40 -10.50
CA LEU A 476 -10.04 23.40 -10.17
C LEU A 476 -9.66 22.04 -10.75
N ARG A 477 -9.87 20.99 -9.96
CA ARG A 477 -9.79 19.60 -10.41
C ARG A 477 -11.02 18.85 -9.93
N LEU A 478 -11.71 18.21 -10.87
CA LEU A 478 -12.77 17.25 -10.61
C LEU A 478 -12.20 15.85 -10.85
N GLU A 479 -12.30 14.98 -9.86
CA GLU A 479 -11.89 13.58 -9.91
C GLU A 479 -13.11 12.69 -9.78
N GLY A 480 -13.18 11.63 -10.57
CA GLY A 480 -14.14 10.55 -10.41
C GLY A 480 -13.42 9.21 -10.49
N PHE A 481 -13.79 8.27 -9.64
CA PHE A 481 -13.19 6.94 -9.65
C PHE A 481 -14.24 5.85 -9.45
N LEU A 482 -13.93 4.67 -9.96
CA LEU A 482 -14.73 3.47 -9.84
C LEU A 482 -13.79 2.27 -9.68
N GLU A 483 -14.02 1.51 -8.63
CA GLU A 483 -13.32 0.28 -8.34
C GLU A 483 -14.33 -0.83 -8.08
N TYR A 484 -14.06 -2.00 -8.67
CA TYR A 484 -14.85 -3.21 -8.48
C TYR A 484 -13.93 -4.41 -8.26
N LEU A 485 -14.16 -5.09 -7.14
CA LEU A 485 -13.53 -6.35 -6.79
C LEU A 485 -14.62 -7.41 -6.67
N TYR A 486 -14.37 -8.58 -7.24
CA TYR A 486 -15.18 -9.77 -7.04
C TYR A 486 -14.28 -10.94 -6.71
N TYR A 487 -14.65 -11.70 -5.69
CA TYR A 487 -13.86 -12.80 -5.17
C TYR A 487 -14.72 -14.04 -5.04
N HIS A 488 -14.15 -15.16 -5.48
CA HIS A 488 -14.65 -16.49 -5.24
C HIS A 488 -13.62 -17.27 -4.43
N SER A 489 -14.05 -17.91 -3.34
CA SER A 489 -13.14 -18.61 -2.45
C SER A 489 -12.44 -19.76 -3.17
N LEU A 490 -11.25 -20.12 -2.68
CA LEU A 490 -10.50 -21.30 -3.12
C LEU A 490 -10.76 -22.49 -2.18
N GLN A 491 -10.83 -23.69 -2.74
CA GLN A 491 -11.16 -24.94 -2.03
C GLN A 491 -10.00 -25.93 -2.11
N GLY A 492 -10.02 -26.93 -1.22
CA GLY A 492 -9.12 -28.09 -1.30
C GLY A 492 -7.65 -27.79 -0.98
N ARG A 493 -7.36 -26.65 -0.36
CA ARG A 493 -6.00 -26.16 -0.07
C ARG A 493 -5.86 -25.58 1.34
N ASP A 494 -6.81 -25.84 2.23
CA ASP A 494 -6.68 -25.44 3.63
C ASP A 494 -5.57 -26.26 4.32
N ARG A 495 -4.83 -25.65 5.26
CA ARG A 495 -3.78 -26.31 6.05
C ARG A 495 -4.28 -27.57 6.74
N PHE A 496 -5.53 -27.56 7.21
CA PHE A 496 -6.19 -28.64 7.94
C PHE A 496 -7.34 -29.23 7.12
N GLN A 497 -7.13 -29.41 5.81
CA GLN A 497 -8.18 -29.79 4.85
C GLN A 497 -8.99 -31.03 5.26
N ASN A 498 -8.37 -32.02 5.90
CA ASN A 498 -9.04 -33.27 6.30
C ASN A 498 -9.94 -33.10 7.54
N ASP A 499 -9.74 -32.01 8.29
CA ASP A 499 -10.47 -31.71 9.52
C ASP A 499 -11.69 -30.80 9.24
N LEU A 500 -11.80 -30.27 8.01
CA LEU A 500 -12.93 -29.44 7.60
C LEU A 500 -14.20 -30.29 7.42
N LEU A 501 -15.28 -29.84 8.04
CA LEU A 501 -16.64 -30.35 7.82
C LEU A 501 -17.35 -29.60 6.69
N ASP A 502 -16.91 -28.37 6.42
CA ASP A 502 -17.51 -27.48 5.42
C ASP A 502 -16.45 -26.69 4.64
N ASP A 503 -16.18 -27.12 3.42
CA ASP A 503 -15.27 -26.45 2.48
C ASP A 503 -16.04 -25.68 1.37
N SER A 504 -17.30 -25.31 1.64
CA SER A 504 -18.21 -24.74 0.65
C SER A 504 -17.70 -23.43 0.04
N PRO A 505 -18.12 -23.12 -1.21
CA PRO A 505 -17.73 -21.89 -1.87
C PRO A 505 -18.35 -20.65 -1.19
N LEU A 506 -17.56 -19.58 -1.13
CA LEU A 506 -17.97 -18.25 -0.69
C LEU A 506 -17.76 -17.26 -1.82
N LYS A 507 -18.54 -16.19 -1.81
CA LYS A 507 -18.38 -15.09 -2.77
C LYS A 507 -18.56 -13.76 -2.05
N ASP A 508 -17.67 -12.82 -2.35
CA ASP A 508 -17.75 -11.44 -1.89
C ASP A 508 -17.44 -10.49 -3.04
N SER A 509 -18.06 -9.32 -3.03
CA SER A 509 -17.71 -8.22 -3.91
C SER A 509 -17.64 -6.90 -3.16
N ARG A 510 -16.81 -6.01 -3.68
CA ARG A 510 -16.61 -4.65 -3.17
C ARG A 510 -16.64 -3.68 -4.34
N TRP A 511 -17.58 -2.76 -4.30
CA TRP A 511 -17.56 -1.56 -5.13
C TRP A 511 -17.07 -0.40 -4.29
N HIS A 512 -16.13 0.38 -4.81
CA HIS A 512 -15.69 1.63 -4.19
C HIS A 512 -15.64 2.69 -5.28
N TYR A 513 -16.47 3.71 -5.15
CA TYR A 513 -16.59 4.75 -6.15
C TYR A 513 -16.84 6.10 -5.49
N GLY A 514 -16.46 7.16 -6.18
CA GLY A 514 -16.57 8.48 -5.61
C GLY A 514 -16.28 9.60 -6.59
N LEU A 515 -16.56 10.80 -6.10
CA LEU A 515 -16.33 12.07 -6.77
C LEU A 515 -15.57 13.00 -5.82
N GLY A 516 -14.54 13.66 -6.33
CA GLY A 516 -13.72 14.60 -5.60
C GLY A 516 -13.68 15.95 -6.30
N LEU A 517 -13.82 17.03 -5.54
CA LEU A 517 -13.56 18.39 -5.99
C LEU A 517 -12.38 18.96 -5.23
N GLN A 518 -11.39 19.44 -5.97
CA GLN A 518 -10.21 20.10 -5.43
C GLN A 518 -10.12 21.52 -5.99
N TYR A 519 -9.82 22.47 -5.11
CA TYR A 519 -9.43 23.83 -5.45
C TYR A 519 -8.02 24.12 -4.95
N GLN A 520 -7.08 24.33 -5.88
CA GLN A 520 -5.71 24.75 -5.60
C GLN A 520 -5.69 26.23 -5.25
N ILE A 521 -5.21 26.56 -4.04
CA ILE A 521 -5.03 27.95 -3.64
C ILE A 521 -3.87 28.52 -4.47
N PRO A 522 -4.09 29.60 -5.25
CA PRO A 522 -3.06 30.20 -6.10
C PRO A 522 -1.78 30.51 -5.33
N ASP A 523 -0.63 30.30 -5.96
CA ASP A 523 0.71 30.58 -5.43
C ASP A 523 1.08 29.85 -4.11
N THR A 524 0.35 28.80 -3.75
CA THR A 524 0.65 27.94 -2.60
C THR A 524 0.73 26.47 -3.01
N SER A 525 1.26 25.62 -2.13
CA SER A 525 1.17 24.15 -2.27
C SER A 525 -0.13 23.57 -1.70
N LEU A 526 -1.04 24.43 -1.23
CA LEU A 526 -2.25 24.03 -0.51
C LEU A 526 -3.44 23.96 -1.44
N SER A 527 -4.27 22.95 -1.22
CA SER A 527 -5.56 22.76 -1.85
C SER A 527 -6.64 22.50 -0.81
N ILE A 528 -7.83 23.00 -1.07
CA ILE A 528 -9.04 22.55 -0.38
C ILE A 528 -9.60 21.39 -1.19
N GLU A 529 -9.88 20.28 -0.52
CA GLU A 529 -10.40 19.08 -1.16
C GLU A 529 -11.67 18.63 -0.44
N SER A 530 -12.69 18.27 -1.22
CA SER A 530 -13.90 17.59 -0.75
C SER A 530 -14.12 16.34 -1.58
N ARG A 531 -14.45 15.21 -0.93
CA ARG A 531 -14.76 13.94 -1.60
C ARG A 531 -16.06 13.35 -1.08
N LEU A 532 -16.81 12.73 -1.97
CA LEU A 532 -17.95 11.88 -1.67
C LEU A 532 -17.63 10.49 -2.19
N GLU A 533 -17.65 9.51 -1.29
CA GLU A 533 -17.35 8.12 -1.63
C GLU A 533 -18.43 7.18 -1.12
N TRP A 534 -18.62 6.09 -1.86
CA TRP A 534 -19.50 4.99 -1.54
C TRP A 534 -18.72 3.69 -1.57
N VAL A 535 -18.83 2.91 -0.51
CA VAL A 535 -18.29 1.55 -0.45
C VAL A 535 -19.47 0.59 -0.32
N LYS A 536 -19.77 -0.15 -1.38
CA LYS A 536 -20.84 -1.14 -1.41
C LYS A 536 -20.24 -2.54 -1.35
N ARG A 537 -20.63 -3.31 -0.33
CA ARG A 537 -20.28 -4.71 -0.16
C ARG A 537 -21.48 -5.60 -0.43
N TRP A 538 -21.19 -6.78 -0.95
CA TRP A 538 -22.12 -7.88 -1.08
C TRP A 538 -21.36 -9.17 -0.84
N GLY A 539 -21.98 -10.13 -0.15
CA GLY A 539 -21.42 -11.47 -0.03
C GLY A 539 -22.48 -12.51 0.23
N ILE A 540 -22.14 -13.76 -0.07
CA ILE A 540 -22.99 -14.93 0.12
C ILE A 540 -22.18 -16.12 0.65
N ILE A 541 -22.77 -16.79 1.64
CA ILE A 541 -22.30 -18.04 2.22
C ILE A 541 -23.53 -18.95 2.38
N HIS A 542 -23.50 -20.13 1.76
CA HIS A 542 -24.68 -21.00 1.64
C HIS A 542 -25.92 -20.22 1.17
N GLU A 543 -27.00 -20.24 1.96
CA GLU A 543 -28.26 -19.50 1.72
C GLU A 543 -28.28 -18.08 2.29
N ILE A 544 -27.28 -17.68 3.08
CA ILE A 544 -27.24 -16.37 3.72
C ILE A 544 -26.50 -15.36 2.86
N GLU A 545 -27.27 -14.37 2.39
CA GLU A 545 -26.79 -13.19 1.68
C GLU A 545 -26.78 -11.96 2.60
N ASP A 546 -25.79 -11.09 2.40
CA ASP A 546 -25.72 -9.80 3.09
C ASP A 546 -25.22 -8.67 2.17
N HIS A 547 -25.62 -7.45 2.51
CA HIS A 547 -25.26 -6.23 1.79
C HIS A 547 -24.93 -5.10 2.77
N ASN A 548 -23.92 -4.30 2.41
CA ASN A 548 -23.60 -3.08 3.13
C ASN A 548 -23.33 -1.94 2.14
N LEU A 549 -23.76 -0.73 2.49
CA LEU A 549 -23.42 0.49 1.78
C LEU A 549 -22.92 1.53 2.80
N GLU A 550 -21.63 1.81 2.77
CA GLU A 550 -21.02 2.89 3.54
C GLU A 550 -20.91 4.15 2.68
N LYS A 551 -21.34 5.28 3.23
CA LYS A 551 -21.12 6.61 2.63
C LYS A 551 -20.03 7.33 3.41
N ARG A 552 -19.13 8.00 2.69
CA ARG A 552 -18.01 8.73 3.26
C ARG A 552 -17.99 10.12 2.66
N LEU A 553 -18.03 11.14 3.52
CA LEU A 553 -17.86 12.53 3.12
C LEU A 553 -16.55 13.05 3.69
N TYR A 554 -15.70 13.59 2.84
CA TYR A 554 -14.41 14.17 3.19
C TYR A 554 -14.42 15.67 2.96
N LEU A 555 -13.76 16.40 3.86
CA LEU A 555 -13.40 17.80 3.66
C LEU A 555 -12.08 18.08 4.36
N GLY A 556 -11.09 18.59 3.64
CA GLY A 556 -9.78 18.83 4.24
C GLY A 556 -8.83 19.62 3.37
N LEU A 557 -7.57 19.61 3.82
CA LEU A 557 -6.47 20.27 3.15
C LEU A 557 -5.54 19.24 2.54
N LYS A 558 -5.29 19.40 1.26
CA LYS A 558 -4.23 18.70 0.52
C LYS A 558 -2.99 19.59 0.46
N ILE A 559 -1.85 19.05 0.85
CA ILE A 559 -0.55 19.71 0.93
C ILE A 559 0.41 19.02 -0.04
N SER A 560 0.68 19.67 -1.18
CA SER A 560 1.59 19.13 -2.22
C SER A 560 3.06 19.29 -1.80
N LEU A 561 3.90 18.29 -2.11
CA LEU A 561 5.27 18.14 -1.61
C LEU A 561 6.40 18.32 -2.61
#